data_AF-A0A496V7F8-F1
#
_entry.id   AF-A0A496V7F8-F1
#
_cell.length_a   1.000
_cell.length_b   1.000
_cell.length_c   1.000
_cell.angle_alpha   90.00
_cell.angle_beta   90.00
_cell.angle_gamma   90.00
#
_symmetry.space_group_name_H-M   'P 1'
#
loop_
_entity.id
_entity.type
_entity.pdbx_description
1 polymer ?
#
loop_
_entity_poly.entity_id
_entity_poly.type
_entity_poly.pdbx_seq_one_letter_code
_entity_poly.pdbx_strand_id
1 'polypeptide(L)'
;METSQPNFKVTCAIPRTGRTFENFLTKLKTLGVDTNEIDKILQVSKQSKSVSRVDFVEASQFHQDAIQQFPCFGLFVDRKRNKRPYRVGFLGYEWLIGGVCVRIEGEEPHNGSSLIRLDEIDCAVVGLDELLTMTQYYLQDPTLVTKWGMYNYNLDPKKPTGIRIAGSAQLTRYSPVLGQDVQDMVGFFLISKPKPPQPNSDKKPEPNSPLDLFVHLSTHGRRVFVKGRYAGIVNAAYPTLKITPVEDVEDAVMQAEVGCVGLEIVQTGNTLRRKGLVLHGTPLFLSESLYVVDYSRYCQNKSLQKFIQSLKPVGYFDEDRIKHFALWYIALESNLGDSWLNKPSIIELFCDSQDSENGLRPYRLQTRYWKPDDVYKQEEAIALLEESKRKLQAYYEEYK
;
A
#
# COMPACT_ATOMS: atom_id res chain seq x y z
N MET A 1 19.54 -3.44 -38.54
CA MET A 1 18.81 -4.29 -37.58
C MET A 1 17.37 -3.82 -37.64
N GLU A 2 16.48 -4.61 -38.24
CA GLU A 2 15.05 -4.35 -38.13
C GLU A 2 14.69 -4.43 -36.66
N THR A 3 14.28 -3.31 -36.07
CA THR A 3 13.68 -3.30 -34.75
C THR A 3 12.36 -4.05 -34.86
N SER A 4 12.38 -5.35 -34.54
CA SER A 4 11.17 -6.14 -34.39
C SER A 4 10.26 -5.40 -33.41
N GLN A 5 9.06 -5.03 -33.86
CA GLN A 5 8.09 -4.44 -32.96
C GLN A 5 7.87 -5.39 -31.77
N PRO A 6 7.80 -4.86 -30.54
CA PRO A 6 7.52 -5.70 -29.38
C PRO A 6 6.22 -6.48 -29.58
N ASN A 7 6.22 -7.76 -29.21
CA ASN A 7 5.09 -8.67 -29.42
C ASN A 7 3.95 -8.45 -28.39
N PHE A 8 4.17 -7.59 -27.39
CA PHE A 8 3.19 -7.25 -26.36
C PHE A 8 2.38 -5.99 -26.72
N LYS A 9 1.16 -5.91 -26.19
CA LYS A 9 0.21 -4.80 -26.44
C LYS A 9 0.00 -3.89 -25.23
N VAL A 10 0.45 -4.35 -24.06
CA VAL A 10 0.29 -3.66 -22.78
C VAL A 10 1.55 -3.90 -21.94
N THR A 11 2.02 -2.87 -21.25
CA THR A 11 3.10 -2.95 -20.25
C THR A 11 2.55 -2.64 -18.86
N CYS A 12 2.84 -3.50 -17.88
CA CYS A 12 2.43 -3.30 -16.48
C CYS A 12 3.63 -3.45 -15.53
N ALA A 13 3.88 -2.46 -14.68
CA ALA A 13 4.92 -2.55 -13.67
C ALA A 13 4.41 -3.14 -12.35
N ILE A 14 5.20 -4.03 -11.75
CA ILE A 14 4.99 -4.56 -10.40
C ILE A 14 6.30 -4.47 -9.61
N PRO A 15 6.29 -4.59 -8.27
CA PRO A 15 7.54 -4.65 -7.52
C PRO A 15 8.46 -5.78 -7.99
N ARG A 16 9.77 -5.53 -8.10
CA ARG A 16 10.77 -6.56 -8.50
C ARG A 16 10.79 -7.79 -7.59
N THR A 17 10.47 -7.58 -6.31
CA THR A 17 10.54 -8.60 -5.27
C THR A 17 9.62 -8.25 -4.11
N GLY A 18 9.46 -9.20 -3.18
CA GLY A 18 8.73 -8.98 -1.93
C GLY A 18 7.28 -9.41 -2.04
N ARG A 19 6.48 -9.03 -1.05
CA ARG A 19 5.13 -9.60 -0.87
C ARG A 19 4.16 -9.22 -1.98
N THR A 20 4.12 -7.96 -2.38
CA THR A 20 3.25 -7.50 -3.48
C THR A 20 3.57 -8.24 -4.78
N PHE A 21 4.86 -8.47 -5.08
CA PHE A 21 5.30 -9.30 -6.19
C PHE A 21 4.77 -10.73 -6.09
N GLU A 22 5.03 -11.39 -4.95
CA GLU A 22 4.64 -12.77 -4.71
C GLU A 22 3.11 -12.97 -4.80
N ASN A 23 2.35 -12.08 -4.19
CA ASN A 23 0.89 -12.13 -4.18
C ASN A 23 0.30 -11.81 -5.58
N PHE A 24 0.90 -10.87 -6.32
CA PHE A 24 0.44 -10.55 -7.67
C PHE A 24 0.66 -11.73 -8.63
N LEU A 25 1.85 -12.34 -8.63
CA LEU A 25 2.09 -13.54 -9.44
C LEU A 25 1.17 -14.69 -9.06
N THR A 26 0.90 -14.88 -7.76
CA THR A 26 -0.08 -15.88 -7.31
C THR A 26 -1.47 -15.58 -7.86
N LYS A 27 -1.89 -14.31 -7.91
CA LYS A 27 -3.15 -13.88 -8.54
C LYS A 27 -3.18 -14.17 -10.04
N LEU A 28 -2.06 -14.12 -10.77
CA LEU A 28 -2.04 -14.46 -12.20
C LEU A 28 -2.48 -15.90 -12.48
N LYS A 29 -2.30 -16.83 -11.54
CA LYS A 29 -2.77 -18.22 -11.68
C LYS A 29 -4.29 -18.29 -11.87
N THR A 30 -5.04 -17.41 -11.21
CA THR A 30 -6.52 -17.35 -11.36
C THR A 30 -6.95 -16.67 -12.65
N LEU A 31 -6.01 -16.06 -13.38
CA LEU A 31 -6.22 -15.41 -14.67
C LEU A 31 -5.80 -16.28 -15.87
N GLY A 32 -5.53 -17.57 -15.62
CA GLY A 32 -5.19 -18.55 -16.66
C GLY A 32 -3.71 -18.61 -17.04
N VAL A 33 -2.83 -17.96 -16.28
CA VAL A 33 -1.37 -18.12 -16.44
C VAL A 33 -0.93 -19.48 -15.89
N ASP A 34 0.04 -20.12 -16.54
CA ASP A 34 0.55 -21.43 -16.15
C ASP A 34 1.04 -21.42 -14.69
N THR A 35 0.45 -22.31 -13.88
CA THR A 35 0.73 -22.36 -12.44
C THR A 35 2.14 -22.87 -12.13
N ASN A 36 2.66 -23.81 -12.92
CA ASN A 36 4.01 -24.35 -12.73
C ASN A 36 5.07 -23.30 -13.06
N GLU A 37 4.84 -22.51 -14.11
CA GLU A 37 5.69 -21.37 -14.45
C GLU A 37 5.74 -20.34 -13.31
N ILE A 38 4.57 -19.93 -12.81
CA ILE A 38 4.49 -19.01 -11.67
C ILE A 38 5.20 -19.57 -10.44
N ASP A 39 5.00 -20.85 -10.11
CA ASP A 39 5.62 -21.49 -8.94
C ASP A 39 7.14 -21.55 -9.04
N LYS A 40 7.70 -21.81 -10.23
CA LYS A 40 9.15 -21.77 -10.46
C LYS A 40 9.71 -20.35 -10.27
N ILE A 41 9.03 -19.34 -10.82
CA ILE A 41 9.44 -17.93 -10.64
C ILE A 41 9.41 -17.53 -9.16
N LEU A 42 8.34 -17.92 -8.44
CA LEU A 42 8.21 -17.66 -7.00
C LEU A 42 9.27 -18.39 -6.19
N GLN A 43 9.64 -19.61 -6.57
CA GLN A 43 10.70 -20.38 -5.92
C GLN A 43 12.06 -19.68 -6.05
N VAL A 44 12.45 -19.24 -7.25
CA VAL A 44 13.69 -18.48 -7.47
C VAL A 44 13.69 -17.17 -6.68
N SER A 45 12.56 -16.45 -6.64
CA SER A 45 12.43 -15.22 -5.84
C SER A 45 12.60 -15.45 -4.33
N LYS A 46 12.07 -16.56 -3.80
CA LYS A 46 12.26 -16.98 -2.40
C LYS A 46 13.71 -17.34 -2.10
N GLN A 47 14.38 -18.07 -3.01
CA GLN A 47 15.80 -18.40 -2.89
C GLN A 47 16.67 -17.14 -2.92
N SER A 48 16.41 -16.21 -3.84
CA SER A 48 17.12 -14.92 -3.91
C SER A 48 17.16 -14.20 -2.55
N LYS A 49 16.09 -14.29 -1.75
CA LYS A 49 16.02 -13.70 -0.42
C LYS A 49 16.97 -14.35 0.61
N SER A 50 17.28 -15.63 0.48
CA SER A 50 18.20 -16.35 1.37
C SER A 50 19.66 -16.22 0.94
N VAL A 51 19.93 -16.11 -0.37
CA VAL A 51 21.28 -15.92 -0.93
C VAL A 51 21.70 -14.47 -1.11
N SER A 52 20.82 -13.48 -0.86
CA SER A 52 21.21 -12.06 -0.87
C SER A 52 22.23 -11.81 0.26
N ARG A 53 23.51 -11.88 -0.11
CA ARG A 53 24.71 -11.64 0.71
C ARG A 53 25.61 -10.63 -0.01
N VAL A 54 26.70 -10.25 0.65
CA VAL A 54 27.56 -9.11 0.27
C VAL A 54 28.26 -9.32 -1.08
N ASP A 55 28.49 -10.58 -1.46
CA ASP A 55 29.36 -10.94 -2.58
C ASP A 55 28.66 -10.85 -3.94
N PHE A 56 29.22 -10.05 -4.85
CA PHE A 56 28.74 -9.90 -6.23
C PHE A 56 28.90 -11.18 -7.05
N VAL A 57 29.99 -11.92 -6.87
CA VAL A 57 30.29 -13.15 -7.61
C VAL A 57 29.25 -14.22 -7.28
N GLU A 58 28.93 -14.41 -5.99
CA GLU A 58 27.88 -15.34 -5.58
C GLU A 58 26.50 -14.92 -6.13
N ALA A 59 26.18 -13.62 -6.06
CA ALA A 59 24.92 -13.11 -6.59
C ALA A 59 24.81 -13.23 -8.12
N SER A 60 25.93 -13.07 -8.83
CA SER A 60 26.03 -13.25 -10.27
C SER A 60 25.93 -14.72 -10.68
N GLN A 61 26.53 -15.65 -9.92
CA GLN A 61 26.38 -17.08 -10.17
C GLN A 61 24.91 -17.50 -10.00
N PHE A 62 24.27 -17.08 -8.90
CA PHE A 62 22.85 -17.35 -8.70
C PHE A 62 21.98 -16.73 -9.80
N HIS A 63 22.32 -15.53 -10.30
CA HIS A 63 21.64 -14.92 -11.45
C HIS A 63 21.76 -15.79 -12.71
N GLN A 64 22.95 -16.30 -13.02
CA GLN A 64 23.18 -17.18 -14.17
C GLN A 64 22.35 -18.47 -14.06
N ASP A 65 22.30 -19.08 -12.89
CA ASP A 65 21.49 -20.28 -12.64
C ASP A 65 19.98 -19.99 -12.76
N ALA A 66 19.56 -18.80 -12.30
CA ALA A 66 18.17 -18.35 -12.39
C ALA A 66 17.72 -18.11 -13.84
N ILE A 67 18.53 -17.45 -14.68
CA ILE A 67 18.17 -17.18 -16.08
C ILE A 67 18.15 -18.46 -16.93
N GLN A 68 18.94 -19.47 -16.57
CA GLN A 68 18.89 -20.80 -17.22
C GLN A 68 17.57 -21.52 -16.90
N GLN A 69 17.00 -21.30 -15.72
CA GLN A 69 15.69 -21.85 -15.36
C GLN A 69 14.55 -21.04 -15.99
N PHE A 70 14.62 -19.71 -15.89
CA PHE A 70 13.62 -18.77 -16.41
C PHE A 70 14.28 -17.43 -16.81
N PRO A 71 14.18 -16.99 -18.08
CA PRO A 71 14.83 -15.77 -18.56
C PRO A 71 14.07 -14.49 -18.17
N CYS A 72 13.59 -14.40 -16.92
CA CYS A 72 12.82 -13.27 -16.40
C CYS A 72 13.48 -12.58 -15.20
N PHE A 73 14.74 -12.92 -14.89
CA PHE A 73 15.47 -12.40 -13.73
C PHE A 73 16.64 -11.48 -14.12
N GLY A 74 16.87 -10.46 -13.29
CA GLY A 74 18.00 -9.53 -13.39
C GLY A 74 18.75 -9.41 -12.07
N LEU A 75 20.01 -8.98 -12.12
CA LEU A 75 20.82 -8.64 -10.96
C LEU A 75 20.74 -7.13 -10.68
N PHE A 76 20.31 -6.75 -9.48
CA PHE A 76 20.07 -5.36 -9.11
C PHE A 76 20.86 -4.97 -7.86
N VAL A 77 21.12 -3.67 -7.72
CA VAL A 77 21.66 -3.10 -6.49
C VAL A 77 20.51 -2.87 -5.49
N ASP A 78 20.56 -3.51 -4.32
CA ASP A 78 19.60 -3.27 -3.23
C ASP A 78 20.04 -2.06 -2.40
N ARG A 79 19.49 -0.90 -2.76
CA ARG A 79 19.77 0.39 -2.10
C ARG A 79 19.19 0.49 -0.68
N LYS A 80 18.34 -0.44 -0.26
CA LYS A 80 17.69 -0.42 1.06
C LYS A 80 18.51 -1.13 2.14
N ARG A 81 19.52 -1.93 1.76
CA ARG A 81 20.24 -2.81 2.69
C ARG A 81 21.74 -2.78 2.41
N ASN A 82 22.45 -1.90 3.11
CA ASN A 82 23.90 -1.71 3.00
C ASN A 82 24.71 -3.01 3.20
N LYS A 83 24.18 -3.98 3.95
CA LYS A 83 24.81 -5.29 4.21
C LYS A 83 24.51 -6.37 3.16
N ARG A 84 23.70 -6.07 2.13
CA ARG A 84 23.27 -7.01 1.08
C ARG A 84 23.05 -6.24 -0.23
N PRO A 85 24.12 -5.70 -0.84
CA PRO A 85 24.01 -4.71 -1.90
C PRO A 85 23.56 -5.29 -3.24
N TYR A 86 23.61 -6.61 -3.44
CA TYR A 86 23.20 -7.25 -4.69
C TYR A 86 22.06 -8.23 -4.48
N ARG A 87 21.08 -8.18 -5.38
CA ARG A 87 19.90 -9.05 -5.32
C ARG A 87 19.40 -9.41 -6.71
N VAL A 88 19.14 -10.70 -6.90
CA VAL A 88 18.42 -11.18 -8.08
C VAL A 88 16.93 -10.90 -7.89
N GLY A 89 16.34 -10.16 -8.83
CA GLY A 89 14.94 -9.77 -8.81
C GLY A 89 14.26 -10.09 -10.13
N PHE A 90 12.93 -10.07 -10.13
CA PHE A 90 12.17 -10.17 -11.36
C PHE A 90 12.48 -8.94 -12.24
N LEU A 91 12.86 -9.19 -13.49
CA LEU A 91 13.13 -8.19 -14.51
C LEU A 91 11.86 -7.96 -15.34
N GLY A 92 11.29 -9.04 -15.88
CA GLY A 92 10.05 -8.96 -16.61
C GLY A 92 9.77 -10.20 -17.44
N TYR A 93 8.50 -10.44 -17.73
CA TYR A 93 8.05 -11.57 -18.53
C TYR A 93 6.75 -11.24 -19.27
N GLU A 94 6.47 -11.99 -20.32
CA GLU A 94 5.28 -11.81 -21.15
C GLU A 94 4.25 -12.90 -20.86
N TRP A 95 3.02 -12.51 -20.61
CA TRP A 95 1.91 -13.43 -20.38
C TRP A 95 0.71 -13.08 -21.26
N LEU A 96 -0.02 -14.10 -21.69
CA LEU A 96 -1.33 -13.94 -22.29
C LEU A 96 -2.39 -13.88 -21.20
N ILE A 97 -2.91 -12.70 -20.90
CA ILE A 97 -3.93 -12.48 -19.85
C ILE A 97 -5.19 -11.94 -20.50
N GLY A 98 -6.31 -12.64 -20.36
CA GLY A 98 -7.58 -12.23 -20.99
C GLY A 98 -7.48 -12.10 -22.52
N GLY A 99 -6.58 -12.87 -23.16
CA GLY A 99 -6.31 -12.78 -24.60
C GLY A 99 -5.54 -11.52 -25.03
N VAL A 100 -4.84 -10.86 -24.11
CA VAL A 100 -3.92 -9.75 -24.37
C VAL A 100 -2.50 -10.21 -24.02
N CYS A 101 -1.55 -10.03 -24.94
CA CYS A 101 -0.13 -10.25 -24.62
C CYS A 101 0.35 -9.05 -23.80
N VAL A 102 0.67 -9.28 -22.53
CA VAL A 102 1.05 -8.26 -21.56
C VAL A 102 2.49 -8.49 -21.12
N ARG A 103 3.33 -7.46 -21.22
CA ARG A 103 4.66 -7.42 -20.62
C ARG A 103 4.51 -6.95 -19.18
N ILE A 104 4.80 -7.82 -18.23
CA ILE A 104 4.91 -7.45 -16.81
C ILE A 104 6.36 -7.17 -16.50
N GLU A 105 6.67 -6.02 -15.92
CA GLU A 105 8.03 -5.59 -15.61
C GLU A 105 8.22 -5.42 -14.10
N GLY A 106 9.39 -5.83 -13.62
CA GLY A 106 9.77 -5.66 -12.23
C GLY A 106 10.42 -4.30 -12.01
N GLU A 107 9.81 -3.49 -11.15
CA GLU A 107 10.28 -2.14 -10.83
C GLU A 107 10.39 -1.86 -9.34
N GLU A 108 11.08 -0.76 -9.00
CA GLU A 108 11.05 -0.26 -7.62
C GLU A 108 9.65 0.33 -7.31
N PRO A 109 9.04 0.04 -6.15
CA PRO A 109 7.65 0.42 -5.88
C PRO A 109 7.32 1.91 -6.09
N HIS A 110 8.27 2.80 -5.84
CA HIS A 110 8.09 4.25 -6.00
C HIS A 110 8.18 4.72 -7.46
N ASN A 111 8.72 3.89 -8.37
CA ASN A 111 8.86 4.27 -9.78
C ASN A 111 7.55 4.10 -10.56
N GLY A 112 6.62 3.25 -10.10
CA GLY A 112 5.43 2.89 -10.91
C GLY A 112 4.63 4.09 -11.40
N SER A 113 4.32 5.05 -10.52
CA SER A 113 3.62 6.29 -10.92
C SER A 113 4.46 7.21 -11.81
N SER A 114 5.78 7.23 -11.62
CA SER A 114 6.69 8.02 -12.46
C SER A 114 6.80 7.46 -13.87
N LEU A 115 6.83 6.14 -14.02
CA LEU A 115 6.88 5.46 -15.32
C LEU A 115 5.59 5.67 -16.11
N ILE A 116 4.43 5.66 -15.44
CA ILE A 116 3.15 6.05 -16.07
C ILE A 116 3.24 7.48 -16.61
N ARG A 117 3.78 8.42 -15.82
CA ARG A 117 3.93 9.81 -16.25
C ARG A 117 4.91 9.99 -17.41
N LEU A 118 5.97 9.18 -17.45
CA LEU A 118 6.97 9.19 -18.51
C LEU A 118 6.52 8.44 -19.75
N ASP A 119 5.27 7.96 -19.80
CA ASP A 119 4.75 7.21 -20.95
C ASP A 119 5.56 5.90 -21.20
N GLU A 120 6.20 5.35 -20.18
CA GLU A 120 7.02 4.13 -20.29
C GLU A 120 6.19 2.85 -20.03
N ILE A 121 5.14 2.95 -19.22
CA ILE A 121 4.24 1.84 -18.89
C ILE A 121 2.77 2.27 -18.96
N ASP A 122 1.88 1.31 -19.18
CA ASP A 122 0.45 1.55 -19.30
C ASP A 122 -0.28 1.50 -17.96
N CYS A 123 0.22 0.68 -17.04
CA CYS A 123 -0.32 0.55 -15.68
C CYS A 123 0.71 0.00 -14.70
N ALA A 124 0.41 0.07 -13.41
CA ALA A 124 1.26 -0.43 -12.35
C ALA A 124 0.45 -0.97 -11.17
N VAL A 125 1.06 -1.87 -10.40
CA VAL A 125 0.58 -2.29 -9.08
C VAL A 125 1.38 -1.57 -8.01
N VAL A 126 0.76 -0.60 -7.33
CA VAL A 126 1.41 0.23 -6.31
C VAL A 126 0.54 0.39 -5.07
N GLY A 127 1.18 0.61 -3.91
CA GLY A 127 0.47 1.01 -2.69
C GLY A 127 -0.01 2.46 -2.77
N LEU A 128 -1.07 2.81 -2.04
CA LEU A 128 -1.48 4.22 -1.89
C LEU A 128 -0.36 5.05 -1.26
N ASP A 129 0.35 4.50 -0.28
CA ASP A 129 1.46 5.16 0.39
C ASP A 129 2.57 5.57 -0.59
N GLU A 130 2.99 4.65 -1.47
CA GLU A 130 3.99 4.95 -2.51
C GLU A 130 3.41 5.93 -3.54
N LEU A 131 2.15 5.77 -3.94
CA LEU A 131 1.48 6.68 -4.87
C LEU A 131 1.47 8.11 -4.32
N LEU A 132 1.04 8.30 -3.07
CA LEU A 132 1.00 9.60 -2.41
C LEU A 132 2.39 10.23 -2.34
N THR A 133 3.46 9.47 -2.07
CA THR A 133 4.81 10.05 -2.02
C THR A 133 5.23 10.71 -3.34
N MET A 134 4.72 10.22 -4.46
CA MET A 134 5.14 10.65 -5.79
C MET A 134 4.15 11.61 -6.47
N THR A 135 2.91 11.69 -5.98
CA THR A 135 1.84 12.42 -6.66
C THR A 135 1.19 13.54 -5.85
N GLN A 136 1.71 13.90 -4.67
CA GLN A 136 1.17 15.01 -3.86
C GLN A 136 0.96 16.30 -4.66
N TYR A 137 1.89 16.61 -5.58
CA TYR A 137 1.80 17.80 -6.42
C TYR A 137 0.47 17.87 -7.19
N TYR A 138 -0.03 16.74 -7.68
CA TYR A 138 -1.25 16.66 -8.51
C TYR A 138 -2.54 16.71 -7.70
N LEU A 139 -2.48 16.62 -6.39
CA LEU A 139 -3.65 16.69 -5.53
C LEU A 139 -4.00 18.16 -5.24
N GLN A 140 -5.29 18.44 -5.09
CA GLN A 140 -5.80 19.74 -4.64
C GLN A 140 -5.40 19.97 -3.19
N ASP A 141 -5.72 19.00 -2.32
CA ASP A 141 -5.23 18.92 -0.95
C ASP A 141 -4.79 17.47 -0.65
N PRO A 142 -3.49 17.20 -0.57
CA PRO A 142 -3.00 15.85 -0.27
C PRO A 142 -3.33 15.38 1.14
N THR A 143 -3.66 16.28 2.08
CA THR A 143 -3.95 15.93 3.48
C THR A 143 -5.31 15.27 3.67
N LEU A 144 -6.23 15.49 2.73
CA LEU A 144 -7.57 14.86 2.72
C LEU A 144 -7.55 13.43 2.20
N VAL A 145 -6.48 13.01 1.50
CA VAL A 145 -6.41 11.70 0.84
C VAL A 145 -5.87 10.64 1.80
N THR A 146 -6.70 10.24 2.76
CA THR A 146 -6.33 9.23 3.79
C THR A 146 -6.68 7.81 3.37
N LYS A 147 -7.53 7.66 2.36
CA LYS A 147 -8.01 6.38 1.83
C LYS A 147 -7.86 6.40 0.32
N TRP A 148 -7.48 5.26 -0.27
CA TRP A 148 -7.31 5.20 -1.73
C TRP A 148 -8.61 5.62 -2.41
N GLY A 149 -9.74 5.26 -1.79
CA GLY A 149 -11.03 5.95 -1.72
C GLY A 149 -11.20 7.30 -2.44
N MET A 150 -10.34 8.24 -2.10
CA MET A 150 -10.50 9.66 -2.36
C MET A 150 -9.58 10.18 -3.46
N TYR A 151 -8.56 9.41 -3.82
CA TYR A 151 -7.43 9.91 -4.61
C TYR A 151 -7.83 10.49 -5.96
N ASN A 152 -8.62 9.77 -6.78
CA ASN A 152 -8.98 10.25 -8.12
C ASN A 152 -9.81 11.54 -8.08
N TYR A 153 -10.63 11.72 -7.03
CA TYR A 153 -11.48 12.89 -6.86
C TYR A 153 -10.70 14.12 -6.44
N ASN A 154 -9.64 13.92 -5.65
CA ASN A 154 -8.79 14.99 -5.16
C ASN A 154 -7.70 15.42 -6.15
N LEU A 155 -7.72 14.91 -7.39
CA LEU A 155 -6.80 15.38 -8.43
C LEU A 155 -7.20 16.78 -8.89
N ASP A 156 -6.24 17.70 -8.83
CA ASP A 156 -6.44 19.10 -9.22
C ASP A 156 -6.60 19.20 -10.75
N PRO A 157 -7.74 19.68 -11.27
CA PRO A 157 -7.95 19.89 -12.70
C PRO A 157 -6.94 20.84 -13.34
N LYS A 158 -6.32 21.73 -12.56
CA LYS A 158 -5.29 22.67 -13.02
C LYS A 158 -3.91 22.03 -13.14
N LYS A 159 -3.74 20.80 -12.63
CA LYS A 159 -2.47 20.04 -12.65
C LYS A 159 -2.69 18.71 -13.37
N PRO A 160 -2.77 18.73 -14.71
CA PRO A 160 -3.17 17.56 -15.48
C PRO A 160 -2.22 16.38 -15.26
N THR A 161 -2.80 15.19 -15.10
CA THR A 161 -2.09 13.92 -14.99
C THR A 161 -2.97 12.78 -15.53
N GLY A 162 -2.34 11.80 -16.20
CA GLY A 162 -3.00 10.57 -16.64
C GLY A 162 -3.18 9.54 -15.51
N ILE A 163 -2.51 9.72 -14.36
CA ILE A 163 -2.49 8.74 -13.28
C ILE A 163 -3.89 8.60 -12.66
N ARG A 164 -4.49 7.41 -12.76
CA ARG A 164 -5.77 7.07 -12.09
C ARG A 164 -5.71 5.71 -11.43
N ILE A 165 -6.28 5.60 -10.24
CA ILE A 165 -6.51 4.29 -9.61
C ILE A 165 -7.73 3.65 -10.26
N ALA A 166 -7.59 2.43 -10.72
CA ALA A 166 -8.67 1.62 -11.26
C ALA A 166 -9.48 0.91 -10.16
N GLY A 167 -8.80 0.49 -9.10
CA GLY A 167 -9.39 -0.23 -7.98
C GLY A 167 -8.32 -0.95 -7.16
N SER A 168 -8.77 -1.63 -6.13
CA SER A 168 -7.92 -2.50 -5.34
C SER A 168 -7.46 -3.69 -6.16
N ALA A 169 -6.19 -4.06 -6.02
CA ALA A 169 -5.67 -5.31 -6.54
C ALA A 169 -6.07 -6.50 -5.65
N GLN A 170 -6.56 -6.25 -4.43
CA GLN A 170 -6.99 -7.26 -3.45
C GLN A 170 -6.00 -8.43 -3.35
N LEU A 171 -4.73 -8.10 -3.21
CA LEU A 171 -3.68 -9.09 -3.05
C LEU A 171 -3.73 -9.64 -1.63
N THR A 172 -3.96 -10.94 -1.50
CA THR A 172 -4.13 -11.60 -0.20
C THR A 172 -2.87 -12.35 0.22
N ARG A 173 -2.80 -12.64 1.52
CA ARG A 173 -1.78 -13.49 2.13
C ARG A 173 -2.36 -14.21 3.32
N TYR A 174 -1.89 -15.42 3.55
CA TYR A 174 -2.23 -16.18 4.74
C TYR A 174 -1.88 -15.43 6.02
N SER A 175 -2.89 -15.26 6.88
CA SER A 175 -2.76 -14.73 8.24
C SER A 175 -2.74 -15.89 9.23
N PRO A 176 -1.61 -16.19 9.89
CA PRO A 176 -1.55 -17.23 10.91
C PRO A 176 -2.42 -16.93 12.13
N VAL A 177 -2.72 -15.65 12.37
CA VAL A 177 -3.58 -15.22 13.49
C VAL A 177 -5.02 -15.68 13.28
N LEU A 178 -5.51 -15.65 12.04
CA LEU A 178 -6.90 -15.99 11.69
C LEU A 178 -7.04 -17.33 10.98
N GLY A 179 -5.94 -18.00 10.68
CA GLY A 179 -5.94 -19.28 9.97
C GLY A 179 -6.43 -19.22 8.52
N GLN A 180 -6.51 -18.03 7.91
CA GLN A 180 -7.07 -17.80 6.57
C GLN A 180 -6.37 -16.67 5.81
N ASP A 181 -6.64 -16.54 4.51
CA ASP A 181 -6.11 -15.47 3.66
C ASP A 181 -6.76 -14.12 3.95
N VAL A 182 -5.94 -13.10 4.11
CA VAL A 182 -6.34 -11.71 4.40
C VAL A 182 -5.65 -10.78 3.41
N GLN A 183 -6.35 -9.75 2.95
CA GLN A 183 -5.75 -8.74 2.07
C GLN A 183 -4.53 -8.07 2.73
N ASP A 184 -3.46 -7.83 1.96
CA ASP A 184 -2.27 -7.10 2.40
C ASP A 184 -2.59 -5.58 2.49
N MET A 185 -3.30 -5.22 3.55
CA MET A 185 -3.60 -3.83 3.95
C MET A 185 -2.62 -3.37 5.02
N VAL A 186 -2.28 -2.09 5.01
CA VAL A 186 -1.41 -1.45 5.99
C VAL A 186 -1.98 -0.09 6.40
N GLY A 187 -1.69 0.35 7.62
CA GLY A 187 -1.93 1.73 8.04
C GLY A 187 -0.65 2.43 8.41
N PHE A 188 -0.58 3.74 8.20
CA PHE A 188 0.55 4.56 8.64
C PHE A 188 0.27 5.14 10.02
N PHE A 189 0.72 4.43 11.05
CA PHE A 189 0.35 4.68 12.44
C PHE A 189 1.44 5.41 13.21
N LEU A 190 1.00 6.10 14.25
CA LEU A 190 1.89 6.58 15.29
C LEU A 190 2.23 5.45 16.26
N ILE A 191 3.52 5.32 16.58
CA ILE A 191 4.08 4.34 17.51
C ILE A 191 4.92 5.01 18.58
N SER A 192 4.96 4.41 19.77
CA SER A 192 5.82 4.91 20.85
C SER A 192 6.28 3.79 21.78
N LYS A 193 7.21 4.13 22.67
CA LYS A 193 7.44 3.34 23.89
C LYS A 193 6.18 3.35 24.77
N PRO A 194 5.92 2.28 25.55
CA PRO A 194 4.91 2.31 26.58
C PRO A 194 5.24 3.41 27.61
N LYS A 195 4.22 4.07 28.16
CA LYS A 195 4.45 5.02 29.26
C LYS A 195 4.91 4.22 30.50
N PRO A 196 5.92 4.71 31.24
CA PRO A 196 6.25 4.10 32.53
C PRO A 196 5.02 4.18 33.45
N PRO A 197 4.74 3.12 34.23
CA PRO A 197 3.67 3.17 35.23
C PRO A 197 3.97 4.31 36.21
N GLN A 198 3.03 5.24 36.38
CA GLN A 198 3.19 6.30 37.37
C GLN A 198 3.01 5.70 38.77
N PRO A 199 4.00 5.79 39.66
CA PRO A 199 3.80 5.43 41.05
C PRO A 199 2.84 6.47 41.68
N ASN A 200 1.73 6.00 42.25
CA ASN A 200 0.72 6.77 42.99
C ASN A 200 -0.23 7.67 42.18
N SER A 201 -0.77 7.19 41.06
CA SER A 201 -1.98 7.81 40.49
C SER A 201 -3.14 6.81 40.42
N ASP A 202 -4.11 6.93 41.33
CA ASP A 202 -5.45 6.34 41.22
C ASP A 202 -6.29 6.96 40.07
N LYS A 203 -5.66 7.78 39.23
CA LYS A 203 -6.28 8.34 38.04
C LYS A 203 -6.18 7.34 36.91
N LYS A 204 -7.33 6.85 36.45
CA LYS A 204 -7.48 6.18 35.15
C LYS A 204 -6.69 6.96 34.09
N PRO A 205 -5.97 6.28 33.17
CA PRO A 205 -5.28 6.97 32.08
C PRO A 205 -6.31 7.80 31.30
N GLU A 206 -6.15 9.13 31.31
CA GLU A 206 -6.99 9.98 30.46
C GLU A 206 -6.74 9.59 28.99
N PRO A 207 -7.80 9.35 28.20
CA PRO A 207 -7.65 8.97 26.81
C PRO A 207 -7.29 10.23 26.02
N ASN A 208 -6.01 10.57 25.93
CA ASN A 208 -5.58 11.57 24.96
C ASN A 208 -5.87 11.01 23.57
N SER A 209 -6.78 11.63 22.83
CA SER A 209 -7.05 11.24 21.45
C SER A 209 -5.75 11.34 20.61
N PRO A 210 -5.64 10.63 19.48
CA PRO A 210 -4.51 10.77 18.56
C PRO A 210 -4.30 12.22 18.08
N LEU A 211 -5.39 12.99 17.92
CA LEU A 211 -5.35 14.41 17.59
C LEU A 211 -4.66 15.22 18.69
N ASP A 212 -4.97 14.95 19.96
CA ASP A 212 -4.33 15.61 21.11
C ASP A 212 -2.84 15.29 21.18
N LEU A 213 -2.43 14.11 20.71
CA LEU A 213 -1.03 13.70 20.72
C LEU A 213 -0.21 14.43 19.64
N PHE A 214 -0.72 14.62 18.42
CA PHE A 214 -0.03 15.42 17.41
C PHE A 214 0.05 16.90 17.78
N VAL A 215 -1.05 17.47 18.30
CA VAL A 215 -1.05 18.85 18.82
C VAL A 215 -0.05 19.02 19.97
N HIS A 216 -0.01 18.04 20.89
CA HIS A 216 0.98 18.01 21.96
C HIS A 216 2.41 17.92 21.40
N LEU A 217 2.68 17.06 20.41
CA LEU A 217 4.00 16.91 19.79
C LEU A 217 4.47 18.20 19.11
N SER A 218 3.57 18.88 18.38
CA SER A 218 3.82 20.18 17.76
C SER A 218 4.14 21.27 18.79
N THR A 219 3.46 21.26 19.94
CA THR A 219 3.65 22.28 20.99
C THR A 219 4.92 22.05 21.80
N HIS A 220 5.29 20.80 22.07
CA HIS A 220 6.39 20.45 22.98
C HIS A 220 7.69 20.10 22.26
N GLY A 221 7.74 20.17 20.93
CA GLY A 221 8.96 20.06 20.12
C GLY A 221 9.67 18.69 20.17
N ARG A 222 8.95 17.62 20.49
CA ARG A 222 9.49 16.25 20.55
C ARG A 222 9.74 15.70 19.15
N ARG A 223 10.77 14.84 19.02
CA ARG A 223 11.14 14.24 17.73
C ARG A 223 10.10 13.23 17.28
N VAL A 224 9.71 13.34 16.01
CA VAL A 224 8.88 12.37 15.29
C VAL A 224 9.76 11.69 14.27
N PHE A 225 10.09 10.43 14.50
CA PHE A 225 10.86 9.63 13.56
C PHE A 225 9.97 9.15 12.43
N VAL A 226 10.46 9.25 11.19
CA VAL A 226 9.74 8.76 10.02
C VAL A 226 10.72 8.20 9.01
N LYS A 227 10.30 7.19 8.26
CA LYS A 227 11.11 6.73 7.14
C LYS A 227 11.27 7.86 6.11
N GLY A 228 12.51 8.11 5.66
CA GLY A 228 12.82 9.30 4.86
C GLY A 228 11.91 9.53 3.64
N ARG A 229 11.50 8.47 2.95
CA ARG A 229 10.58 8.57 1.80
C ARG A 229 9.18 9.12 2.13
N TYR A 230 8.70 8.97 3.37
CA TYR A 230 7.41 9.47 3.81
C TYR A 230 7.50 10.85 4.48
N ALA A 231 8.71 11.39 4.69
CA ALA A 231 8.89 12.67 5.38
C ALA A 231 8.17 13.83 4.67
N GLY A 232 8.15 13.83 3.33
CA GLY A 232 7.40 14.82 2.54
C GLY A 232 5.90 14.82 2.84
N ILE A 233 5.30 13.63 2.93
CA ILE A 233 3.87 13.48 3.28
C ILE A 233 3.59 14.04 4.66
N VAL A 234 4.40 13.68 5.66
CA VAL A 234 4.19 14.13 7.04
C VAL A 234 4.42 15.63 7.17
N ASN A 235 5.46 16.20 6.54
CA ASN A 235 5.72 17.64 6.55
C ASN A 235 4.57 18.44 5.94
N ALA A 236 3.95 17.92 4.87
CA ALA A 236 2.81 18.58 4.24
C ALA A 236 1.58 18.60 5.16
N ALA A 237 1.29 17.47 5.81
CA ALA A 237 0.13 17.36 6.71
C ALA A 237 0.35 18.05 8.07
N TYR A 238 1.58 18.05 8.57
CA TYR A 238 1.93 18.54 9.90
C TYR A 238 3.25 19.35 9.87
N PRO A 239 3.23 20.57 9.31
CA PRO A 239 4.44 21.37 9.07
C PRO A 239 5.16 21.81 10.36
N THR A 240 4.49 21.74 11.50
CA THR A 240 5.03 22.13 12.81
C THR A 240 5.70 20.99 13.57
N LEU A 241 5.62 19.74 13.08
CA LEU A 241 6.26 18.61 13.75
C LEU A 241 7.77 18.61 13.52
N LYS A 242 8.53 18.26 14.56
CA LYS A 242 9.98 18.06 14.48
C LYS A 242 10.31 16.70 13.88
N ILE A 243 10.20 16.60 12.56
CA ILE A 243 10.38 15.35 11.82
C ILE A 243 11.88 15.02 11.68
N THR A 244 12.25 13.78 12.00
CA THR A 244 13.61 13.24 11.84
C THR A 244 13.57 12.02 10.93
N PRO A 245 14.01 12.15 9.68
CA PRO A 245 14.14 11.02 8.76
C PRO A 245 15.10 9.95 9.29
N VAL A 246 14.68 8.68 9.29
CA VAL A 246 15.49 7.53 9.70
C VAL A 246 15.30 6.34 8.77
N GLU A 247 16.19 5.35 8.84
CA GLU A 247 16.07 4.10 8.08
C GLU A 247 15.12 3.08 8.73
N ASP A 248 15.23 2.91 10.05
CA ASP A 248 14.39 2.03 10.90
C ASP A 248 13.71 2.89 11.98
N VAL A 249 12.40 3.09 11.84
CA VAL A 249 11.62 3.96 12.72
C VAL A 249 11.48 3.30 14.09
N GLU A 250 11.23 1.99 14.13
CA GLU A 250 10.99 1.29 15.39
C GLU A 250 12.25 1.28 16.28
N ASP A 251 13.44 1.08 15.71
CA ASP A 251 14.71 1.18 16.45
C ASP A 251 15.03 2.61 16.89
N ALA A 252 14.77 3.61 16.03
CA ALA A 252 14.97 5.00 16.39
C ALA A 252 14.10 5.42 17.60
N VAL A 253 12.83 4.99 17.61
CA VAL A 253 11.93 5.20 18.77
C VAL A 253 12.48 4.51 20.01
N MET A 254 12.95 3.26 19.90
CA MET A 254 13.49 2.50 21.02
C MET A 254 14.77 3.11 21.62
N GLN A 255 15.58 3.78 20.82
CA GLN A 255 16.84 4.39 21.28
C GLN A 255 16.68 5.84 21.78
N ALA A 256 15.58 6.52 21.43
CA ALA A 256 15.35 7.91 21.79
C ALA A 256 14.84 8.12 23.23
N GLU A 257 14.88 9.36 23.72
CA GLU A 257 14.29 9.71 25.01
C GLU A 257 12.76 9.51 25.07
N VAL A 258 12.24 9.32 26.28
CA VAL A 258 10.79 9.19 26.53
C VAL A 258 10.06 10.40 25.96
N GLY A 259 8.94 10.14 25.28
CA GLY A 259 8.12 11.15 24.62
C GLY A 259 8.48 11.38 23.14
N CYS A 260 9.56 10.78 22.63
CA CYS A 260 9.74 10.66 21.19
C CYS A 260 8.85 9.56 20.61
N VAL A 261 8.42 9.74 19.38
CA VAL A 261 7.44 8.87 18.70
C VAL A 261 7.91 8.58 17.27
N GLY A 262 7.29 7.60 16.64
CA GLY A 262 7.54 7.24 15.24
C GLY A 262 6.25 7.18 14.44
N LEU A 263 6.34 7.47 13.14
CA LEU A 263 5.29 7.18 12.16
C LEU A 263 5.75 6.02 11.28
N GLU A 264 5.03 4.90 11.34
CA GLU A 264 5.43 3.64 10.71
C GLU A 264 4.26 2.96 9.98
N ILE A 265 4.59 2.27 8.89
CA ILE A 265 3.64 1.43 8.16
C ILE A 265 3.46 0.12 8.91
N VAL A 266 2.30 -0.06 9.52
CA VAL A 266 1.97 -1.24 10.31
C VAL A 266 0.94 -2.09 9.57
N GLN A 267 1.27 -3.36 9.40
CA GLN A 267 0.38 -4.36 8.81
C GLN A 267 -0.20 -5.29 9.87
N THR A 268 0.67 -6.06 10.53
CA THR A 268 0.29 -7.12 11.48
C THR A 268 0.60 -6.74 12.92
N GLY A 269 1.38 -5.69 13.18
CA GLY A 269 1.84 -5.34 14.53
C GLY A 269 2.95 -6.25 15.10
N ASN A 270 3.41 -7.27 14.36
CA ASN A 270 4.40 -8.23 14.87
C ASN A 270 5.74 -7.62 15.30
N THR A 271 6.24 -6.62 14.56
CA THR A 271 7.48 -5.93 14.95
C THR A 271 7.28 -5.09 16.21
N LEU A 272 6.16 -4.40 16.33
CA LEU A 272 5.82 -3.60 17.51
C LEU A 272 5.73 -4.50 18.74
N ARG A 273 4.98 -5.60 18.66
CA ARG A 273 4.88 -6.58 19.76
C ARG A 273 6.25 -7.12 20.17
N ARG A 274 7.08 -7.52 19.21
CA ARG A 274 8.44 -8.04 19.49
C ARG A 274 9.35 -6.99 20.14
N LYS A 275 9.23 -5.73 19.74
CA LYS A 275 10.02 -4.60 20.28
C LYS A 275 9.39 -3.97 21.53
N GLY A 276 8.21 -4.42 21.97
CA GLY A 276 7.48 -3.85 23.11
C GLY A 276 6.97 -2.43 22.86
N LEU A 277 6.69 -2.06 21.61
CA LEU A 277 6.14 -0.77 21.22
C LEU A 277 4.61 -0.79 21.23
N VAL A 278 4.01 0.36 21.49
CA VAL A 278 2.57 0.57 21.43
C VAL A 278 2.18 1.32 20.15
N LEU A 279 0.97 1.05 19.66
CA LEU A 279 0.35 1.67 18.49
C LEU A 279 -0.78 2.59 18.96
N HIS A 280 -0.91 3.78 18.37
CA HIS A 280 -1.89 4.78 18.79
C HIS A 280 -2.98 4.99 17.75
N GLY A 281 -4.23 4.82 18.18
CA GLY A 281 -5.45 5.24 17.50
C GLY A 281 -5.56 4.92 16.02
N THR A 282 -6.02 5.91 15.23
CA THR A 282 -6.19 5.82 13.78
C THR A 282 -4.86 6.08 13.05
N PRO A 283 -4.65 5.47 11.88
CA PRO A 283 -3.53 5.79 11.01
C PRO A 283 -3.77 7.10 10.28
N LEU A 284 -2.69 7.76 9.85
CA LEU A 284 -2.73 8.94 8.99
C LEU A 284 -3.38 8.61 7.63
N PHE A 285 -3.09 7.43 7.10
CA PHE A 285 -3.75 6.89 5.92
C PHE A 285 -3.71 5.36 5.92
N LEU A 286 -4.62 4.76 5.16
CA LEU A 286 -4.67 3.34 4.87
C LEU A 286 -4.16 3.08 3.46
N SER A 287 -3.28 2.09 3.31
CA SER A 287 -2.72 1.68 2.02
C SER A 287 -2.97 0.19 1.78
N GLU A 288 -3.21 -0.14 0.52
CA GLU A 288 -3.31 -1.48 -0.01
C GLU A 288 -2.76 -1.47 -1.44
N SER A 289 -2.51 -2.64 -2.03
CA SER A 289 -2.07 -2.70 -3.42
C SER A 289 -3.20 -2.31 -4.38
N LEU A 290 -2.93 -1.38 -5.28
CA LEU A 290 -3.89 -0.79 -6.22
C LEU A 290 -3.43 -1.02 -7.65
N TYR A 291 -4.39 -1.18 -8.56
CA TYR A 291 -4.13 -1.01 -9.98
C TYR A 291 -4.18 0.48 -10.31
N VAL A 292 -3.07 1.03 -10.77
CA VAL A 292 -2.95 2.42 -11.22
C VAL A 292 -2.67 2.40 -12.72
N VAL A 293 -3.38 3.23 -13.48
CA VAL A 293 -3.42 3.16 -14.94
C VAL A 293 -3.09 4.53 -15.51
N ASP A 294 -2.36 4.54 -16.63
CA ASP A 294 -2.35 5.69 -17.54
C ASP A 294 -3.73 5.81 -18.17
N TYR A 295 -4.52 6.72 -17.64
CA TYR A 295 -5.88 6.92 -18.07
C TYR A 295 -5.98 7.46 -19.50
N SER A 296 -5.02 8.26 -19.95
CA SER A 296 -4.99 8.81 -21.31
C SER A 296 -4.87 7.67 -22.33
N ARG A 297 -3.96 6.72 -22.07
CA ARG A 297 -3.81 5.50 -22.88
C ARG A 297 -4.98 4.55 -22.73
N TYR A 298 -5.50 4.37 -21.52
CA TYR A 298 -6.67 3.54 -21.27
C TYR A 298 -7.85 3.94 -22.15
N CYS A 299 -8.06 5.24 -22.38
CA CYS A 299 -9.15 5.70 -23.24
C CYS A 299 -9.03 5.26 -24.71
N GLN A 300 -7.81 5.03 -25.19
CA GLN A 300 -7.52 4.82 -26.61
C GLN A 300 -7.10 3.38 -26.91
N ASN A 301 -6.59 2.65 -25.91
CA ASN A 301 -6.06 1.30 -26.06
C ASN A 301 -7.07 0.24 -25.58
N LYS A 302 -7.76 -0.41 -26.53
CA LYS A 302 -8.69 -1.52 -26.25
C LYS A 302 -8.03 -2.71 -25.56
N SER A 303 -6.75 -2.97 -25.84
CA SER A 303 -6.01 -4.06 -25.20
C SER A 303 -5.78 -3.77 -23.72
N LEU A 304 -5.44 -2.52 -23.38
CA LEU A 304 -5.33 -2.06 -22.00
C LEU A 304 -6.67 -2.13 -21.28
N GLN A 305 -7.76 -1.67 -21.91
CA GLN A 305 -9.11 -1.81 -21.34
C GLN A 305 -9.46 -3.26 -21.01
N LYS A 306 -9.23 -4.17 -21.96
CA LYS A 306 -9.49 -5.60 -21.80
C LYS A 306 -8.61 -6.24 -20.71
N PHE A 307 -7.34 -5.84 -20.64
CA PHE A 307 -6.44 -6.29 -19.59
C PHE A 307 -6.92 -5.84 -18.20
N ILE A 308 -7.19 -4.54 -18.02
CA ILE A 308 -7.71 -4.02 -16.75
C ILE A 308 -9.04 -4.68 -16.38
N GLN A 309 -9.95 -4.90 -17.32
CA GLN A 309 -11.20 -5.63 -17.07
C GLN A 309 -10.95 -7.07 -16.60
N SER A 310 -9.96 -7.75 -17.17
CA SER A 310 -9.59 -9.11 -16.79
C SER A 310 -9.00 -9.19 -15.38
N LEU A 311 -8.32 -8.13 -14.91
CA LEU A 311 -7.79 -8.03 -13.55
C LEU A 311 -8.87 -7.90 -12.46
N LYS A 312 -10.10 -7.54 -12.85
CA LYS A 312 -11.26 -7.26 -11.97
C LYS A 312 -10.87 -6.38 -10.75
N PRO A 313 -10.50 -5.10 -10.97
CA PRO A 313 -10.19 -4.18 -9.88
C PRO A 313 -11.39 -4.07 -8.93
N VAL A 314 -11.15 -4.26 -7.64
CA VAL A 314 -12.22 -4.26 -6.62
C VAL A 314 -12.47 -2.82 -6.14
N GLY A 315 -13.74 -2.43 -6.09
CA GLY A 315 -14.20 -1.13 -5.59
C GLY A 315 -13.99 -0.94 -4.09
N TYR A 316 -14.07 0.30 -3.61
CA TYR A 316 -13.82 0.60 -2.19
C TYR A 316 -14.89 -0.02 -1.28
N PHE A 317 -16.14 0.02 -1.74
CA PHE A 317 -17.34 -0.46 -1.04
C PHE A 317 -17.80 -1.85 -1.52
N ASP A 318 -16.96 -2.56 -2.29
CA ASP A 318 -17.29 -3.91 -2.74
C ASP A 318 -17.21 -4.89 -1.55
N GLU A 319 -18.13 -5.85 -1.53
CA GLU A 319 -18.34 -6.79 -0.42
C GLU A 319 -17.07 -7.55 -0.02
N ASP A 320 -16.33 -8.09 -0.99
CA ASP A 320 -15.10 -8.83 -0.71
C ASP A 320 -14.03 -7.96 -0.04
N ARG A 321 -13.94 -6.68 -0.42
CA ARG A 321 -12.99 -5.75 0.23
C ARG A 321 -13.45 -5.42 1.64
N ILE A 322 -14.75 -5.22 1.88
CA ILE A 322 -15.30 -4.98 3.22
C ILE A 322 -14.99 -6.16 4.13
N LYS A 323 -15.22 -7.40 3.66
CA LYS A 323 -14.85 -8.62 4.39
C LYS A 323 -13.36 -8.65 4.72
N HIS A 324 -12.49 -8.42 3.73
CA HIS A 324 -11.04 -8.42 3.96
C HIS A 324 -10.56 -7.31 4.90
N PHE A 325 -11.23 -6.15 4.89
CA PHE A 325 -10.96 -5.08 5.85
C PHE A 325 -11.29 -5.52 7.28
N ALA A 326 -12.43 -6.20 7.49
CA ALA A 326 -12.78 -6.81 8.78
C ALA A 326 -11.72 -7.80 9.25
N LEU A 327 -11.33 -8.74 8.39
CA LEU A 327 -10.28 -9.71 8.69
C LEU A 327 -8.94 -9.05 9.02
N TRP A 328 -8.54 -8.02 8.27
CA TRP A 328 -7.31 -7.27 8.56
C TRP A 328 -7.38 -6.58 9.92
N TYR A 329 -8.48 -5.90 10.22
CA TYR A 329 -8.69 -5.21 11.48
C TYR A 329 -8.64 -6.18 12.67
N ILE A 330 -9.36 -7.31 12.59
CA ILE A 330 -9.36 -8.35 13.63
C ILE A 330 -7.94 -8.92 13.81
N ALA A 331 -7.25 -9.25 12.72
CA ALA A 331 -5.89 -9.78 12.81
C ALA A 331 -4.93 -8.80 13.51
N LEU A 332 -5.05 -7.49 13.24
CA LEU A 332 -4.25 -6.46 13.88
C LEU A 332 -4.64 -6.28 15.36
N GLU A 333 -5.94 -6.24 15.66
CA GLU A 333 -6.49 -6.16 17.01
C GLU A 333 -6.04 -7.34 17.87
N SER A 334 -6.28 -8.58 17.43
CA SER A 334 -5.89 -9.79 18.17
C SER A 334 -4.38 -9.87 18.39
N ASN A 335 -3.58 -9.36 17.45
CA ASN A 335 -2.13 -9.43 17.57
C ASN A 335 -1.53 -8.38 18.51
N LEU A 336 -2.14 -7.20 18.61
CA LEU A 336 -1.67 -6.10 19.47
C LEU A 336 -2.34 -6.06 20.84
N GLY A 337 -3.59 -6.48 20.96
CA GLY A 337 -4.38 -6.39 22.19
C GLY A 337 -4.34 -4.99 22.79
N ASP A 338 -4.07 -4.90 24.09
CA ASP A 338 -3.98 -3.64 24.83
C ASP A 338 -2.82 -2.72 24.40
N SER A 339 -1.92 -3.19 23.52
CA SER A 339 -0.87 -2.35 22.95
C SER A 339 -1.38 -1.42 21.83
N TRP A 340 -2.63 -1.58 21.38
CA TRP A 340 -3.30 -0.61 20.52
C TRP A 340 -4.10 0.38 21.37
N LEU A 341 -3.42 1.46 21.78
CA LEU A 341 -3.98 2.49 22.62
C LEU A 341 -5.00 3.34 21.85
N ASN A 342 -6.12 3.67 22.49
CA ASN A 342 -7.22 4.42 21.88
C ASN A 342 -7.68 3.84 20.54
N LYS A 343 -7.67 2.50 20.42
CA LYS A 343 -8.09 1.79 19.20
C LYS A 343 -9.45 2.29 18.71
N PRO A 344 -9.55 2.82 17.49
CA PRO A 344 -10.82 3.31 16.93
C PRO A 344 -11.76 2.13 16.69
N SER A 345 -13.06 2.38 16.63
CA SER A 345 -13.99 1.37 16.12
C SER A 345 -13.65 1.00 14.67
N ILE A 346 -14.03 -0.20 14.25
CA ILE A 346 -13.78 -0.64 12.87
C ILE A 346 -14.49 0.27 11.85
N ILE A 347 -15.69 0.76 12.20
CA ILE A 347 -16.49 1.67 11.38
C ILE A 347 -15.75 3.00 11.17
N GLU A 348 -15.32 3.65 12.26
CA GLU A 348 -14.57 4.92 12.19
C GLU A 348 -13.29 4.78 11.36
N LEU A 349 -12.60 3.64 11.48
CA LEU A 349 -11.38 3.40 10.72
C LEU A 349 -11.65 3.19 9.22
N PHE A 350 -12.75 2.53 8.87
CA PHE A 350 -13.10 2.22 7.49
C PHE A 350 -13.60 3.43 6.72
N CYS A 351 -14.59 4.12 7.30
CA CYS A 351 -15.04 5.44 6.85
C CYS A 351 -15.89 6.20 7.87
N ASP A 352 -15.70 7.52 7.92
CA ASP A 352 -16.55 8.44 8.66
C ASP A 352 -17.49 9.24 7.73
N SER A 353 -18.31 10.13 8.30
CA SER A 353 -19.24 10.96 7.52
C SER A 353 -18.53 11.98 6.64
N GLN A 354 -17.41 12.54 7.11
CA GLN A 354 -16.63 13.55 6.40
C GLN A 354 -15.90 12.95 5.20
N ASP A 355 -15.56 11.67 5.24
CA ASP A 355 -14.92 10.98 4.12
C ASP A 355 -15.73 11.08 2.82
N SER A 356 -17.06 11.05 2.93
CA SER A 356 -17.94 11.22 1.77
C SER A 356 -17.86 12.62 1.19
N GLU A 357 -17.76 13.65 2.03
CA GLU A 357 -17.54 15.05 1.64
C GLU A 357 -16.15 15.23 1.01
N ASN A 358 -15.15 14.53 1.54
CA ASN A 358 -13.77 14.51 1.06
C ASN A 358 -13.54 13.61 -0.18
N GLY A 359 -14.61 13.06 -0.77
CA GLY A 359 -14.55 12.37 -2.05
C GLY A 359 -14.34 10.86 -2.02
N LEU A 360 -14.62 10.19 -0.91
CA LEU A 360 -14.58 8.72 -0.84
C LEU A 360 -15.65 8.10 -1.76
N ARG A 361 -15.23 7.40 -2.83
CA ARG A 361 -16.17 6.85 -3.84
C ARG A 361 -15.92 5.38 -4.22
N PRO A 362 -16.98 4.65 -4.63
CA PRO A 362 -16.92 3.25 -5.07
C PRO A 362 -16.24 3.04 -6.44
N TYR A 363 -16.59 3.85 -7.46
CA TYR A 363 -16.28 3.58 -8.88
C TYR A 363 -15.24 4.55 -9.46
N ARG A 364 -14.39 4.11 -10.41
CA ARG A 364 -13.17 4.90 -10.74
C ARG A 364 -12.81 5.15 -12.20
N LEU A 365 -12.72 4.14 -13.05
CA LEU A 365 -12.32 4.40 -14.45
C LEU A 365 -13.48 4.87 -15.33
N GLN A 366 -14.70 4.45 -15.00
CA GLN A 366 -15.92 4.77 -15.75
C GLN A 366 -16.54 6.12 -15.34
N THR A 367 -16.13 6.68 -14.20
CA THR A 367 -16.71 7.90 -13.60
C THR A 367 -15.83 9.15 -13.79
N ARG A 368 -14.92 9.15 -14.76
CA ARG A 368 -13.87 10.17 -14.97
C ARG A 368 -14.27 11.64 -15.12
N TYR A 369 -15.55 11.94 -15.36
CA TYR A 369 -16.01 13.33 -15.51
C TYR A 369 -16.39 13.97 -14.18
N TRP A 370 -16.23 13.23 -13.08
CA TRP A 370 -16.56 13.70 -11.74
C TRP A 370 -15.57 14.74 -11.23
N LYS A 371 -16.07 15.92 -10.90
CA LYS A 371 -15.36 17.02 -10.28
C LYS A 371 -15.78 17.21 -8.81
N PRO A 372 -14.98 17.94 -8.00
CA PRO A 372 -15.36 18.28 -6.64
C PRO A 372 -16.73 18.92 -6.45
N ASP A 373 -17.19 19.70 -7.43
CA ASP A 373 -18.49 20.37 -7.49
C ASP A 373 -19.63 19.50 -8.05
N ASP A 374 -19.36 18.26 -8.47
CA ASP A 374 -20.40 17.36 -8.98
C ASP A 374 -21.18 16.70 -7.84
N VAL A 375 -22.50 16.91 -7.85
CA VAL A 375 -23.47 16.21 -6.96
C VAL A 375 -23.79 14.79 -7.46
N TYR A 376 -23.21 14.37 -8.58
CA TYR A 376 -23.60 13.16 -9.31
C TYR A 376 -23.33 11.88 -8.49
N LYS A 377 -24.37 11.11 -8.18
CA LYS A 377 -24.31 9.91 -7.32
C LYS A 377 -23.81 10.16 -5.89
N GLN A 378 -23.85 11.40 -5.37
CA GLN A 378 -23.50 11.68 -3.97
C GLN A 378 -24.43 10.93 -3.02
N GLU A 379 -25.75 10.94 -3.27
CA GLU A 379 -26.73 10.17 -2.49
C GLU A 379 -26.47 8.66 -2.56
N GLU A 380 -26.14 8.13 -3.74
CA GLU A 380 -25.74 6.73 -3.91
C GLU A 380 -24.46 6.41 -3.13
N ALA A 381 -23.48 7.31 -3.12
CA ALA A 381 -22.25 7.16 -2.34
C ALA A 381 -22.52 7.16 -0.83
N ILE A 382 -23.42 8.02 -0.35
CA ILE A 382 -23.85 8.05 1.07
C ILE A 382 -24.61 6.77 1.42
N ALA A 383 -25.55 6.32 0.57
CA ALA A 383 -26.29 5.09 0.79
C ALA A 383 -25.37 3.86 0.82
N LEU A 384 -24.43 3.77 -0.12
CA LEU A 384 -23.41 2.72 -0.16
C LEU A 384 -22.51 2.76 1.06
N LEU A 385 -22.18 3.95 1.56
CA LEU A 385 -21.36 4.12 2.76
C LEU A 385 -22.08 3.54 3.98
N GLU A 386 -23.35 3.88 4.21
CA GLU A 386 -24.12 3.36 5.34
C GLU A 386 -24.37 1.84 5.23
N GLU A 387 -24.66 1.34 4.03
CA GLU A 387 -24.76 -0.11 3.79
C GLU A 387 -23.41 -0.81 4.06
N SER A 388 -22.30 -0.21 3.64
CA SER A 388 -20.96 -0.76 3.84
C SER A 388 -20.60 -0.82 5.31
N LYS A 389 -20.93 0.21 6.11
CA LYS A 389 -20.72 0.20 7.56
C LYS A 389 -21.49 -0.94 8.23
N ARG A 390 -22.74 -1.17 7.83
CA ARG A 390 -23.56 -2.28 8.35
C ARG A 390 -22.95 -3.65 7.99
N LYS A 391 -22.55 -3.85 6.73
CA LYS A 391 -21.88 -5.09 6.29
C LYS A 391 -20.56 -5.30 7.04
N LEU A 392 -19.78 -4.24 7.20
CA LEU A 392 -18.51 -4.28 7.91
C LEU A 392 -18.68 -4.70 9.36
N GLN A 393 -19.66 -4.12 10.06
CA GLN A 393 -19.97 -4.47 11.44
C GLN A 393 -20.38 -5.95 11.54
N ALA A 394 -21.22 -6.43 10.61
CA ALA A 394 -21.63 -7.83 10.58
C ALA A 394 -20.44 -8.79 10.39
N TYR A 395 -19.53 -8.50 9.45
CA TYR A 395 -18.32 -9.32 9.30
C TYR A 395 -17.41 -9.23 10.52
N TYR A 396 -17.26 -8.04 11.11
CA TYR A 396 -16.44 -7.89 12.31
C TYR A 396 -16.99 -8.74 13.47
N GLU A 397 -18.30 -8.83 13.63
CA GLU A 397 -18.96 -9.68 14.63
C GLU A 397 -18.91 -11.17 14.28
N GLU A 398 -18.99 -11.54 13.00
CA GLU A 398 -18.92 -12.93 12.53
C GLU A 398 -17.54 -13.56 12.76
N TYR A 399 -16.46 -12.80 12.56
CA TYR A 399 -15.08 -13.30 12.57
C TYR A 399 -14.31 -13.02 13.87
N LYS A 400 -14.94 -12.35 14.84
CA LYS A 400 -14.37 -12.11 16.18
C LYS A 400 -14.69 -13.27 17.12
#